data_AF-A0A941J2Z7-F1
#
_entry.id   AF-A0A941J2Z7-F1
#
_cell.length_a   1.000
_cell.length_b   1.000
_cell.length_c   1.000
_cell.angle_alpha   90.00
_cell.angle_beta   90.00
_cell.angle_gamma   90.00
#
_symmetry.space_group_name_H-M   'P 1'
#
loop_
_entity.id
_entity.type
_entity.pdbx_description
1 polymer ?
#
loop_
_entity_poly.entity_id
_entity_poly.type
_entity_poly.pdbx_seq_one_letter_code
_entity_poly.pdbx_strand_id
1 'polypeptide(L)' 'MNHIVKEETERQFDLVNGPLLSMTLVKRNESEYQLLCNIHHIIFDGWSIPLLINDWFCHL' A
#
# COMPACT_ATOMS: atom_id res chain seq x y z
N MET A 1 -11.91 -7.82 -7.33
CA MET A 1 -10.88 -7.88 -6.27
C MET A 1 -9.54 -8.37 -6.79
N ASN A 2 -9.44 -9.62 -7.27
CA ASN A 2 -8.16 -10.19 -7.74
C ASN A 2 -7.54 -9.37 -8.89
N HIS A 3 -8.35 -8.73 -9.71
CA HIS A 3 -7.89 -7.85 -10.79
C HIS A 3 -7.15 -6.61 -10.27
N ILE A 4 -7.72 -5.89 -9.29
CA ILE A 4 -7.12 -4.67 -8.70
C ILE A 4 -5.81 -5.01 -7.98
N VAL A 5 -5.81 -6.09 -7.20
CA VAL A 5 -4.59 -6.56 -6.52
C VAL A 5 -3.50 -6.91 -7.53
N LYS A 6 -3.87 -7.57 -8.63
CA LYS A 6 -2.94 -7.93 -9.69
C LYS A 6 -2.36 -6.69 -10.38
N GLU A 7 -3.20 -5.74 -10.77
CA GLU A 7 -2.77 -4.48 -11.38
C GLU A 7 -1.84 -3.68 -10.47
N GLU A 8 -2.16 -3.59 -9.17
CA GLU A 8 -1.32 -2.88 -8.21
C GLU A 8 0.04 -3.57 -8.00
N THR A 9 0.07 -4.90 -8.05
CA THR A 9 1.31 -5.70 -7.87
C THR A 9 2.19 -5.65 -9.12
N GLU A 10 1.60 -5.58 -10.31
CA GLU A 10 2.31 -5.49 -11.60
C GLU A 10 2.74 -4.05 -11.93
N ARG A 11 2.28 -3.06 -11.15
CA ARG A 11 2.64 -1.66 -11.32
C ARG A 11 4.14 -1.46 -11.07
N GLN A 12 4.83 -1.02 -12.11
CA GLN A 12 6.23 -0.65 -12.01
C GLN A 12 6.38 0.73 -11.34
N PHE A 13 7.41 0.85 -10.51
CA PHE A 13 7.79 2.10 -9.86
C PHE A 13 8.83 2.83 -10.70
N ASP A 14 8.58 4.11 -11.01
CA ASP A 14 9.64 5.01 -11.47
C ASP A 14 10.49 5.41 -10.27
N LEU A 15 11.72 4.90 -10.20
CA LEU A 15 12.63 5.16 -9.08
C LEU A 15 13.14 6.61 -9.01
N VAL A 16 13.04 7.36 -10.11
CA VAL A 16 13.54 8.73 -10.21
C VAL A 16 12.42 9.72 -9.93
N ASN A 17 11.24 9.52 -10.54
CA ASN A 17 10.14 10.48 -10.50
C ASN A 17 8.99 10.06 -9.57
N GLY A 18 8.97 8.80 -9.12
CA GLY A 18 7.94 8.26 -8.23
C GLY A 18 6.55 8.16 -8.87
N PRO A 19 5.50 7.92 -8.06
CA PRO A 19 5.52 7.73 -6.61
C PRO A 19 5.99 6.32 -6.20
N LEU A 20 6.79 6.21 -5.13
CA LEU A 20 7.33 4.92 -4.60
C LEU A 20 6.45 4.24 -3.55
N LEU A 21 5.32 4.87 -3.24
CA LEU A 21 4.27 4.35 -2.37
C LEU A 21 2.94 4.62 -3.07
N SER A 22 2.09 3.60 -3.14
CA SER A 22 0.75 3.66 -3.70
C SER A 22 -0.23 3.09 -2.69
N MET A 23 -1.37 3.76 -2.52
CA MET A 23 -2.44 3.34 -1.61
C MET A 23 -3.77 3.35 -2.34
N THR A 24 -4.44 2.21 -2.37
CA THR A 24 -5.72 2.02 -3.05
C THR A 24 -6.73 1.49 -2.04
N LEU A 25 -7.76 2.29 -1.72
CA LEU A 25 -8.86 1.87 -0.85
C LEU A 25 -9.98 1.26 -1.68
N VAL A 26 -10.24 -0.03 -1.48
CA VAL A 26 -11.25 -0.80 -2.21
C VAL A 26 -12.45 -1.03 -1.30
N LYS A 27 -13.63 -0.53 -1.70
CA LYS A 27 -14.90 -0.85 -1.04
C LYS A 27 -15.30 -2.29 -1.36
N ARG A 28 -15.47 -3.12 -0.33
CA ARG A 28 -15.90 -4.52 -0.44
C ARG A 28 -17.42 -4.66 -0.40
N ASN A 29 -18.05 -3.96 0.54
CA ASN A 29 -19.51 -3.85 0.69
C ASN A 29 -19.82 -2.57 1.50
N GLU A 30 -21.02 -2.46 2.09
CA GLU A 30 -21.43 -1.24 2.81
C GLU A 30 -20.60 -0.96 4.07
N SER A 31 -20.07 -2.00 4.74
CA SER A 31 -19.34 -1.89 6.00
C SER A 31 -17.89 -2.34 5.93
N GLU A 32 -17.44 -2.88 4.79
CA GLU A 32 -16.09 -3.41 4.62
C GLU A 32 -15.30 -2.64 3.56
N TYR A 33 -14.08 -2.28 3.93
CA TYR A 33 -13.09 -1.67 3.06
C TYR A 33 -11.77 -2.44 3.19
N GLN A 34 -10.99 -2.44 2.11
CA GLN A 34 -9.63 -2.97 2.11
C GLN A 34 -8.67 -1.91 1.61
N LEU A 35 -7.64 -1.63 2.40
CA LEU A 35 -6.54 -0.77 1.98
C LEU A 35 -5.46 -1.66 1.36
N LEU A 36 -5.19 -1.46 0.07
CA LEU A 36 -4.01 -2.00 -0.61
C LEU A 36 -2.91 -0.96 -0.48
N CYS A 37 -1.76 -1.36 0.06
CA CYS A 37 -0.58 -0.53 0.11
C CYS A 37 0.59 -1.23 -0.60
N ASN A 38 1.13 -0.59 -1.63
CA ASN A 38 2.31 -1.06 -2.35
C ASN A 38 3.44 -0.06 -2.15
N ILE A 39 4.58 -0.54 -1.68
CA ILE A 39 5.74 0.29 -1.30
C ILE A 39 6.99 -0.30 -1.92
N HIS A 40 7.78 0.52 -2.59
CA HIS A 40 9.09 0.10 -3.08
C HIS A 40 10.09 -0.04 -1.92
N HIS A 41 10.75 -1.19 -1.82
CA HIS A 41 11.70 -1.51 -0.73
C HIS A 41 12.97 -0.62 -0.70
N ILE A 42 13.14 0.30 -1.67
CA ILE A 42 14.23 1.29 -1.63
C ILE A 42 13.99 2.39 -0.59
N ILE A 43 12.72 2.64 -0.23
CA ILE A 43 12.32 3.66 0.75
C ILE A 43 11.82 3.08 2.07
N PHE A 44 11.69 1.75 2.17
CA PHE A 44 11.23 1.03 3.36
C PHE A 44 11.99 -0.28 3.53
N ASP A 45 12.12 -0.75 4.76
CA ASP A 45 12.76 -2.01 5.11
C ASP A 45 11.90 -2.81 6.11
N GLY A 46 12.33 -4.05 6.40
CA GLY A 46 11.62 -4.91 7.35
C GLY A 46 11.53 -4.36 8.77
N TRP A 47 12.36 -3.39 9.17
CA TRP A 47 12.34 -2.78 10.50
C TRP A 47 11.39 -1.59 10.59
N SER A 48 11.20 -0.85 9.50
CA SER A 48 10.32 0.32 9.42
C SER A 48 8.85 -0.05 9.19
N ILE A 49 8.56 -1.20 8.57
CA ILE A 49 7.18 -1.65 8.33
C ILE A 49 6.34 -1.77 9.62
N PRO A 50 6.81 -2.42 10.71
CA PRO A 50 6.04 -2.49 11.95
C PRO A 50 5.74 -1.11 12.57
N LEU A 51 6.67 -0.15 12.44
CA LEU A 51 6.49 1.22 12.93
C LEU A 51 5.41 1.95 12.12
N LEU A 52 5.48 1.86 10.79
CA LEU A 52 4.48 2.44 9.90
C LEU A 52 3.07 1.91 10.19
N ILE A 53 2.96 0.60 10.35
CA ILE A 53 1.70 -0.07 10.68
C ILE A 53 1.18 0.45 12.02
N ASN A 54 2.04 0.51 13.05
CA ASN A 54 1.66 1.01 14.36
C ASN A 54 1.14 2.46 14.28
N ASP A 55 1.86 3.34 13.60
CA ASP A 55 1.47 4.75 13.46
C ASP A 55 0.10 4.90 12.78
N TRP A 56 -0.16 4.15 11.72
CA TRP A 56 -1.46 4.15 11.03
C TRP A 56 -2.60 3.68 11.93
N PHE A 57 -2.43 2.55 12.64
CA PHE A 57 -3.48 2.01 13.50
C PHE A 57 -3.68 2.79 14.79
N CYS A 58 -2.70 3.55 15.27
CA CYS A 58 -2.89 4.46 16.40
C CYS A 58 -3.70 5.72 16.04
N HIS A 59 -3.79 6.07 14.76
CA HIS A 59 -4.45 7.29 14.27
C HIS A 59 -5.77 7.01 13.52
N LEU A 60 -6.19 5.74 13.46
CA LEU A 60 -7.48 5.26 12.95
C LEU A 60 -8.38 4.81 14.11
#